data_AF-A0A842NPP0-F1
#
_entry.id   AF-A0A842NPP0-F1
#
_cell.length_a   1.000
_cell.length_b   1.000
_cell.length_c   1.000
_cell.angle_alpha   90.00
_cell.angle_beta   90.00
_cell.angle_gamma   90.00
#
_symmetry.space_group_name_H-M   'P 1'
#
loop_
_entity.id
_entity.type
_entity.pdbx_description
1 polymer ?
#
loop_
_entity_poly.entity_id
_entity_poly.type
_entity_poly.pdbx_seq_one_letter_code
_entity_poly.pdbx_strand_id
1 'polypeptide(L)'
;MSISKKGQGISINVIIIAAIALLVLIILAVLVARSSTDFSEGTKCIKKGGTCKDAFCPGYEIISIDGTALCGDGKSCCSPIPRE
;
A
#
# COMPACT_ATOMS: atom_id res chain seq x y z
N MET A 1 -42.81 -2.14 -37.99
CA MET A 1 -42.00 -2.68 -36.88
C MET A 1 -40.96 -1.66 -36.49
N SER A 2 -41.23 -0.88 -35.44
CA SER A 2 -40.41 0.26 -35.04
C SER A 2 -39.29 -0.25 -34.12
N ILE A 3 -38.10 -0.48 -34.66
CA ILE A 3 -36.93 -0.81 -33.83
C ILE A 3 -36.59 0.43 -32.99
N SER A 4 -36.87 0.37 -31.69
CA SER A 4 -36.52 1.43 -30.77
C SER A 4 -35.00 1.48 -30.64
N LYS A 5 -34.35 2.50 -31.25
CA LYS A 5 -32.95 2.86 -30.99
C LYS A 5 -32.82 3.46 -29.57
N LYS A 6 -33.10 2.67 -28.53
CA LYS A 6 -32.80 3.02 -27.14
C LYS A 6 -31.30 2.85 -26.91
N GLY A 7 -30.53 3.88 -27.23
CA GLY A 7 -29.07 3.88 -27.05
C GLY A 7 -28.37 5.15 -27.53
N GLN A 8 -29.02 5.98 -28.35
CA GLN A 8 -28.44 7.24 -28.86
C GLN A 8 -28.59 8.42 -27.88
N GLY A 9 -28.33 8.22 -26.58
CA GLY A 9 -28.45 9.26 -25.56
C GLY A 9 -27.18 9.51 -24.76
N ILE A 10 -26.28 8.53 -24.67
CA ILE A 10 -24.98 8.74 -24.05
C ILE A 10 -24.07 9.34 -25.12
N SER A 11 -23.83 10.65 -25.00
CA SER A 11 -22.85 11.36 -25.82
C SER A 11 -21.56 10.55 -25.87
N ILE A 12 -21.03 10.34 -27.08
CA ILE A 12 -19.77 9.61 -27.33
C ILE A 12 -18.66 10.04 -26.36
N ASN A 13 -18.65 11.31 -25.97
CA ASN A 13 -17.68 11.86 -25.02
C ASN A 13 -17.75 11.20 -23.63
N VAL A 14 -18.95 10.83 -23.16
CA VAL A 14 -19.14 10.17 -21.86
C VAL A 14 -18.58 8.75 -21.89
N ILE A 15 -18.77 8.03 -23.00
CA ILE A 15 -18.22 6.68 -23.19
C ILE A 15 -16.68 6.75 -23.18
N ILE A 16 -16.10 7.75 -23.84
CA ILE A 16 -14.65 7.97 -23.87
C ILE A 16 -14.11 8.25 -22.46
N ILE A 17 -14.75 9.16 -21.71
CA ILE A 17 -14.33 9.50 -20.34
C ILE A 17 -14.42 8.28 -19.42
N ALA A 18 -15.50 7.50 -19.51
CA ALA A 18 -15.68 6.29 -18.72
C ALA A 18 -14.59 5.24 -19.02
N ALA A 19 -14.23 5.06 -20.29
CA ALA A 19 -13.15 4.15 -20.69
C ALA A 19 -11.78 4.59 -20.15
N ILE A 20 -11.46 5.89 -20.23
CA ILE A 20 -10.21 6.44 -19.69
C ILE A 20 -10.16 6.29 -18.17
N ALA A 21 -11.25 6.62 -17.46
CA ALA A 21 -11.31 6.49 -16.01
C ALA A 21 -11.11 5.04 -15.55
N LEU A 22 -11.73 4.08 -16.23
CA LEU A 22 -11.56 2.66 -15.96
C LEU A 22 -10.11 2.22 -16.19
N LEU A 23 -9.49 2.66 -17.29
CA LEU A 23 -8.08 2.35 -17.59
C LEU A 23 -7.13 2.89 -16.52
N VAL A 24 -7.33 4.13 -16.07
CA VAL A 24 -6.53 4.74 -14.99
C VAL A 24 -6.70 3.96 -13.68
N LEU A 25 -7.93 3.56 -13.34
CA LEU A 25 -8.18 2.75 -12.14
C LEU A 25 -7.46 1.40 -12.19
N ILE A 26 -7.43 0.72 -13.35
CA ILE A 26 -6.68 -0.54 -13.51
C ILE A 26 -5.19 -0.30 -13.28
N ILE A 27 -4.61 0.75 -13.87
CA ILE A 27 -3.18 1.06 -13.71
C ILE A 27 -2.86 1.35 -12.24
N LEU A 28 -3.65 2.19 -11.57
CA LEU A 28 -3.47 2.49 -10.15
C LEU A 28 -3.62 1.24 -9.28
N ALA A 29 -4.61 0.40 -9.56
CA ALA A 29 -4.81 -0.86 -8.85
C ALA A 29 -3.60 -1.80 -9.00
N VAL A 30 -3.05 -1.94 -10.20
CA VAL A 30 -1.86 -2.77 -10.45
C VAL A 30 -0.62 -2.19 -9.78
N LEU A 31 -0.42 -0.87 -9.81
CA LEU A 31 0.71 -0.21 -9.13
C LEU A 31 0.61 -0.35 -7.62
N VAL A 32 -0.57 -0.12 -7.05
CA VAL A 32 -0.81 -0.31 -5.62
C VAL A 32 -0.68 -1.78 -5.23
N ALA A 33 -1.20 -2.72 -6.02
CA ALA A 33 -1.06 -4.15 -5.75
C ALA A 33 0.41 -4.59 -5.79
N ARG A 34 1.20 -4.08 -6.74
CA ARG A 34 2.65 -4.29 -6.82
C ARG A 34 3.42 -3.65 -5.68
N SER A 35 2.96 -2.51 -5.17
CA SER A 35 3.58 -1.84 -4.03
C SER A 35 3.17 -2.47 -2.71
N SER A 36 1.96 -3.04 -2.62
CA SER A 36 1.39 -3.56 -1.37
C SER A 36 2.11 -4.81 -0.86
N THR A 37 2.79 -5.55 -1.74
CA THR A 37 3.63 -6.68 -1.33
C THR A 37 4.77 -6.26 -0.41
N ASP A 38 5.32 -5.05 -0.58
CA ASP A 38 6.45 -4.55 0.21
C ASP A 38 6.05 -3.60 1.36
N PHE A 39 4.84 -3.03 1.31
CA PHE A 39 4.38 -2.03 2.29
C PHE A 39 3.88 -2.62 3.62
N SER A 40 3.51 -3.90 3.63
CA SER A 40 2.91 -4.54 4.82
C SER A 40 3.92 -4.78 5.94
N GLU A 41 5.21 -4.87 5.61
CA GLU A 41 6.26 -5.11 6.59
C GLU A 41 6.59 -3.79 7.32
N GLY A 42 7.19 -2.81 6.64
CA GLY A 42 7.70 -1.59 7.29
C GLY A 42 6.68 -0.75 8.07
N THR A 43 5.40 -0.75 7.68
CA THR A 43 4.37 0.08 8.33
C THR A 43 4.05 -0.35 9.76
N LYS A 44 4.21 -1.64 10.09
CA LYS A 44 3.82 -2.15 11.40
C LYS A 44 4.82 -1.76 12.50
N CYS A 45 6.12 -1.67 12.18
CA CYS A 45 7.13 -1.18 13.10
C CYS A 45 7.00 0.33 13.34
N ILE A 46 6.79 1.10 12.25
CA ILE A 46 6.61 2.56 12.30
C ILE A 46 5.37 2.93 13.13
N LYS A 47 4.26 2.17 13.00
CA LYS A 47 3.06 2.36 13.84
C LYS A 47 3.29 2.17 15.34
N LYS A 48 4.30 1.40 15.73
CA LYS A 48 4.69 1.20 17.14
C LYS A 48 5.69 2.24 17.65
N GLY A 49 5.99 3.27 16.85
CA GLY A 49 7.00 4.29 17.19
C GLY A 49 8.44 3.81 16.99
N GLY A 50 8.63 2.66 16.32
CA GLY A 50 9.94 2.07 16.06
C GLY A 50 10.44 2.29 14.64
N THR A 51 11.70 1.95 14.42
CA THR A 51 12.35 1.90 13.11
C THR A 51 12.96 0.52 12.88
N CYS A 52 12.82 0.01 11.67
CA CYS A 52 13.47 -1.25 11.27
C CYS A 52 14.98 -1.02 11.13
N LYS A 53 15.77 -1.71 11.94
CA LYS A 53 17.24 -1.79 11.79
C LYS A 53 17.66 -3.24 11.75
N ASP A 54 18.94 -3.49 11.52
CA ASP A 54 19.53 -4.82 11.67
C ASP A 54 19.21 -5.40 13.06
N ALA A 55 19.33 -6.72 13.22
CA ALA A 55 18.98 -7.44 14.45
C ALA A 55 19.56 -6.86 15.76
N PHE A 56 20.56 -5.99 15.65
CA PHE A 56 21.15 -5.24 16.76
C PHE A 56 20.67 -3.77 16.78
N CYS A 57 20.04 -3.38 17.90
CA CYS A 57 19.49 -2.06 18.16
C CYS A 57 20.35 -1.27 19.19
N PRO A 58 21.51 -0.68 18.84
CA PRO A 58 22.36 0.00 19.82
C PRO A 58 21.73 1.31 20.32
N GLY A 59 21.33 1.35 21.60
CA GLY A 59 20.70 2.53 22.22
C GLY A 59 19.19 2.64 21.97
N TYR A 60 18.55 1.54 21.57
CA TYR A 60 17.11 1.45 21.30
C TYR A 60 16.54 0.18 21.96
N GLU A 61 15.26 0.16 22.27
CA GLU A 61 14.56 -1.02 22.79
C GLU A 61 13.97 -1.85 21.64
N ILE A 62 14.05 -3.18 21.76
CA ILE A 62 13.44 -4.09 20.77
C ILE A 62 11.95 -4.24 21.12
N ILE A 63 11.08 -3.65 20.30
CA ILE A 63 9.61 -3.68 20.52
C ILE A 63 9.01 -5.02 20.06
N SER A 64 9.73 -5.75 19.22
CA SER A 64 9.31 -7.06 18.72
C SER A 64 10.50 -7.85 18.20
N ILE A 65 10.66 -9.05 18.74
CA ILE A 65 11.69 -10.05 18.39
C ILE A 65 11.35 -10.80 17.09
N ASP A 66 10.06 -10.86 16.72
CA ASP A 66 9.59 -11.30 15.40
C ASP A 66 9.76 -10.19 14.35
N GLY A 67 11.03 -9.88 14.10
CA GLY A 67 11.46 -8.90 13.11
C GLY A 67 11.09 -9.26 11.67
N THR A 68 10.95 -10.55 11.39
CA THR A 68 10.47 -11.13 10.13
C THR A 68 9.07 -10.66 9.76
N ALA A 69 8.15 -10.51 10.73
CA ALA A 69 6.76 -10.12 10.45
C ALA A 69 6.55 -8.60 10.27
N LEU A 70 7.57 -7.79 10.62
CA LEU A 70 7.50 -6.34 10.78
C LEU A 70 8.54 -5.56 9.97
N CYS A 71 9.66 -6.19 9.60
CA CYS A 71 10.79 -5.53 8.95
C CYS A 71 11.45 -6.40 7.88
N GLY A 72 10.96 -7.63 7.68
CA GLY A 72 11.55 -8.65 6.81
C GLY A 72 12.65 -9.46 7.49
N ASP A 73 13.12 -10.52 6.82
CA ASP A 73 14.13 -11.44 7.35
C ASP A 73 15.42 -10.71 7.77
N GLY A 74 15.84 -10.93 9.01
CA GLY A 74 17.12 -10.44 9.57
C GLY A 74 17.11 -9.03 10.18
N LYS A 75 15.96 -8.35 10.22
CA LYS A 75 15.83 -6.99 10.80
C LYS A 75 14.92 -6.98 12.01
N SER A 76 15.23 -6.17 13.03
CA SER A 76 14.42 -6.00 14.24
C SER A 76 13.78 -4.61 14.29
N CYS A 77 12.64 -4.50 14.98
CA CYS A 77 11.96 -3.22 15.20
C CYS A 77 12.50 -2.53 16.46
N CYS A 78 13.22 -1.42 16.29
CA CYS A 78 13.89 -0.68 17.36
C CYS A 78 13.14 0.62 17.71
N SER A 79 12.73 0.82 18.96
CA SER A 79 12.20 2.10 19.48
C SER A 79 13.29 2.92 20.16
N PRO A 80 13.30 4.26 20.04
CA PRO A 80 14.13 5.07 20.93
C PRO A 80 13.72 4.81 22.39
N ILE A 81 14.68 4.44 23.23
CA ILE A 81 14.45 4.32 24.68
C ILE A 81 14.16 5.74 25.18
N PRO A 82 13.00 6.01 25.80
CA PRO A 82 12.79 7.27 26.48
C PRO A 82 13.83 7.37 27.60
N ARG A 83 14.84 8.24 27.43
CA ARG A 83 15.68 8.67 28.55
C ARG A 83 14.82 9.63 29.37
N GLU A 84 14.23 9.12 30.43
CA GLU A 84 13.77 9.95 31.56
C GLU A 84 14.96 10.60 32.27
#